data_AF-A0A8T2ICG6-F1
#
_entry.id   AF-A0A8T2ICG6-F1
#
_cell.length_a   1.000
_cell.length_b   1.000
_cell.length_c   1.000
_cell.angle_alpha   90.00
_cell.angle_beta   90.00
_cell.angle_gamma   90.00
#
_symmetry.space_group_name_H-M   'P 1'
#
loop_
_entity.id
_entity.type
_entity.pdbx_description
1 polymer ?
#
loop_
_entity_poly.entity_id
_entity_poly.type
_entity_poly.pdbx_seq_one_letter_code
_entity_poly.pdbx_strand_id
1 'polypeptide(L)'
;GKSMLLSAIGGREVPIPEHIDIYHLTREMPPSEKTALQCVMEVDSERNMLEKEAERLAHEDAECEKLLELYERLEELDAAKAEVRASRILHGLGFTPAMQRKKLKDFSGGWRMRVALARALFIRPFMLLLDEPTNHLDLEACVWLEEELK
;
A
#
# COMPACT_ATOMS: atom_id res chain seq x y z
N GLY A 1 -25.67 6.37 8.61
CA GLY A 1 -25.54 6.72 7.18
C GLY A 1 -24.11 7.01 6.70
N LYS A 2 -23.10 7.07 7.60
CA LYS A 2 -21.71 7.40 7.24
C LYS A 2 -21.08 6.37 6.30
N SER A 3 -21.17 5.08 6.64
CA SER A 3 -20.68 3.97 5.82
C SER A 3 -21.31 3.93 4.43
N MET A 4 -22.59 4.26 4.32
CA MET A 4 -23.31 4.29 3.04
C MET A 4 -22.80 5.43 2.14
N LEU A 5 -22.54 6.60 2.73
CA LEU A 5 -21.94 7.73 2.02
C LEU A 5 -20.52 7.38 1.53
N LEU A 6 -19.68 6.81 2.40
CA LEU A 6 -18.33 6.38 2.02
C LEU A 6 -18.36 5.31 0.92
N SER A 7 -19.33 4.40 0.96
CA SER A 7 -19.52 3.38 -0.06
C SER A 7 -19.94 3.98 -1.40
N ALA A 8 -20.86 4.95 -1.41
CA ALA A 8 -21.28 5.65 -2.63
C ALA A 8 -20.10 6.43 -3.26
N ILE A 9 -19.27 7.09 -2.45
CA ILE A 9 -18.07 7.80 -2.92
C ILE A 9 -17.04 6.79 -3.46
N GLY A 10 -16.74 5.73 -2.71
CA GLY A 10 -15.79 4.68 -3.13
C GLY A 10 -16.25 3.92 -4.38
N GLY A 11 -17.55 3.78 -4.58
CA GLY A 11 -18.18 3.20 -5.77
C GLY A 11 -18.32 4.16 -6.95
N ARG A 12 -17.88 5.43 -6.81
CA ARG A 12 -18.08 6.50 -7.82
C ARG A 12 -19.55 6.70 -8.22
N GLU A 13 -20.49 6.47 -7.30
CA GLU A 13 -21.91 6.80 -7.49
C GLU A 13 -22.16 8.33 -7.47
N VAL A 14 -21.15 9.09 -7.02
CA VAL A 14 -21.06 10.55 -7.06
C VAL A 14 -20.07 10.94 -8.16
N PRO A 15 -20.32 12.02 -8.94
CA PRO A 15 -19.40 12.46 -10.00
C PRO A 15 -18.05 12.88 -9.41
N ILE A 16 -17.03 12.04 -9.60
CA ILE A 16 -15.64 12.29 -9.20
C ILE A 16 -14.77 12.20 -10.47
N PRO A 17 -13.90 13.18 -10.74
CA PRO A 17 -13.00 13.14 -11.89
C PRO A 17 -12.19 11.84 -11.99
N GLU A 18 -11.99 11.33 -13.21
CA GLU A 18 -11.34 10.03 -13.41
C GLU A 18 -9.89 9.98 -12.92
N HIS A 19 -9.19 11.12 -12.97
CA HIS A 19 -7.81 11.27 -12.50
C HIS A 19 -7.66 11.23 -10.97
N ILE A 20 -8.77 11.24 -10.22
CA ILE A 20 -8.74 11.10 -8.77
C ILE A 20 -8.81 9.61 -8.41
N ASP A 21 -7.66 9.08 -7.97
CA ASP A 21 -7.56 7.74 -7.42
C ASP A 21 -8.16 7.67 -6.02
N ILE A 22 -9.16 6.81 -5.86
CA ILE A 22 -9.87 6.59 -4.62
C ILE A 22 -9.51 5.21 -4.08
N TYR A 23 -9.04 5.16 -2.84
CA TYR A 23 -8.85 3.91 -2.13
C TYR A 23 -9.86 3.82 -0.98
N HIS A 24 -10.80 2.90 -1.09
CA HIS A 24 -11.79 2.65 -0.04
C HIS A 24 -11.46 1.38 0.74
N LEU A 25 -10.97 1.55 1.97
CA LEU A 25 -10.60 0.44 2.82
C LEU A 25 -11.83 -0.07 3.59
N THR A 26 -12.42 -1.17 3.10
CA THR A 26 -13.63 -1.78 3.68
C THR A 26 -13.42 -3.18 4.24
N ARG A 27 -12.30 -3.83 3.91
CA ARG A 27 -12.05 -5.24 4.21
C ARG A 27 -10.61 -5.46 4.62
N GLU A 28 -10.41 -6.45 5.48
CA GLU A 28 -9.10 -6.97 5.83
C GLU A 28 -8.42 -7.64 4.61
N MET A 29 -7.10 -7.72 4.63
CA MET A 29 -6.37 -8.51 3.64
C MET A 29 -6.73 -10.00 3.77
N PRO A 30 -6.90 -10.74 2.67
CA PRO A 30 -7.11 -12.18 2.74
C PRO A 30 -5.88 -12.89 3.36
N PRO A 31 -6.06 -14.07 3.98
CA PRO A 31 -4.92 -14.87 4.40
C PRO A 31 -4.04 -15.21 3.19
N SER A 32 -2.72 -15.13 3.36
CA SER A 32 -1.75 -15.33 2.29
C SER A 32 -0.46 -15.94 2.85
N GLU A 33 0.28 -16.63 1.98
CA GLU A 33 1.64 -17.12 2.27
C GLU A 33 2.69 -16.00 2.30
N LYS A 34 2.32 -14.79 1.84
CA LYS A 34 3.17 -13.60 1.84
C LYS A 34 3.27 -13.00 3.24
N THR A 35 4.40 -12.36 3.51
CA THR A 35 4.64 -11.65 4.77
C THR A 35 3.88 -10.32 4.82
N ALA A 36 3.68 -9.77 6.03
CA ALA A 36 3.07 -8.46 6.20
C ALA A 36 3.81 -7.37 5.40
N LEU A 37 5.14 -7.40 5.42
CA LEU A 37 5.99 -6.45 4.68
C LEU A 37 5.79 -6.58 3.16
N GLN A 38 5.84 -7.81 2.63
CA GLN A 38 5.62 -8.06 1.19
C GLN A 38 4.24 -7.57 0.74
N CYS A 39 3.19 -7.81 1.52
CA CYS A 39 1.85 -7.37 1.18
C CYS A 39 1.67 -5.85 1.12
N VAL A 40 2.47 -5.09 1.88
CA VAL A 40 2.46 -3.62 1.81
C VAL A 40 3.25 -3.13 0.61
N MET A 41 4.39 -3.75 0.30
CA MET A 41 5.25 -3.35 -0.83
C MET A 41 4.68 -3.72 -2.21
N GLU A 42 3.81 -4.73 -2.29
CA GLU A 42 3.24 -5.22 -3.55
C GLU A 42 2.37 -4.23 -4.33
N VAL A 43 2.22 -3.00 -3.86
CA VAL A 43 1.33 -1.99 -4.48
C VAL A 43 2.05 -0.83 -5.12
N ASP A 44 3.35 -0.93 -5.32
CA ASP A 44 4.05 0.06 -6.10
C ASP A 44 3.71 -0.12 -7.59
N SER A 45 2.57 0.43 -8.00
CA SER A 45 2.08 0.37 -9.37
C SER A 45 3.01 1.10 -10.32
N GLU A 46 3.70 2.15 -9.87
CA GLU A 46 4.71 2.86 -10.64
C GLU A 46 5.94 1.98 -10.86
N ARG A 47 6.49 1.38 -9.80
CA ARG A 47 7.60 0.43 -9.93
C ARG A 47 7.24 -0.79 -10.77
N ASN A 48 6.07 -1.41 -10.55
CA ASN A 48 5.61 -2.55 -11.35
C ASN A 48 5.42 -2.18 -12.82
N MET A 49 4.99 -0.95 -13.13
CA MET A 49 4.88 -0.47 -14.51
C MET A 49 6.27 -0.27 -15.12
N LEU A 50 7.20 0.37 -14.41
CA LEU A 50 8.56 0.59 -14.87
C LEU A 50 9.35 -0.72 -15.02
N GLU A 51 9.17 -1.70 -14.13
CA GLU A 51 9.76 -3.04 -14.23
C GLU A 51 9.23 -3.79 -15.47
N LYS A 52 7.92 -3.73 -15.74
CA LYS A 52 7.32 -4.33 -16.95
C LYS A 52 7.77 -3.63 -18.24
N GLU A 53 7.91 -2.31 -18.20
CA GLU A 53 8.43 -1.49 -19.31
C GLU A 53 9.88 -1.89 -19.64
N ALA A 54 10.72 -2.01 -18.61
CA ALA A 54 12.11 -2.44 -18.72
C ALA A 54 12.24 -3.88 -19.24
N GLU A 55 11.43 -4.82 -18.74
CA GLU A 55 11.43 -6.22 -19.19
C GLU A 55 11.02 -6.34 -20.67
N ARG A 56 10.03 -5.54 -21.11
CA ARG A 56 9.64 -5.47 -22.53
C ARG A 56 10.76 -4.94 -23.41
N LEU A 57 11.38 -3.81 -23.04
CA LEU A 57 12.48 -3.21 -23.80
C LEU A 57 13.71 -4.12 -23.86
N ALA A 58 14.00 -4.86 -22.79
CA ALA A 58 15.08 -5.85 -22.74
C ALA A 58 14.83 -7.08 -23.65
N HIS A 59 13.57 -7.43 -23.94
CA HIS A 59 13.22 -8.54 -24.84
C HIS A 59 13.18 -8.14 -26.32
N GLU A 60 12.97 -6.87 -26.62
CA GLU A 60 12.83 -6.37 -28.01
C GLU A 60 14.18 -6.00 -28.66
N ASP A 61 15.32 -6.24 -27.99
CA ASP A 61 16.66 -5.74 -28.40
C ASP A 61 16.62 -4.23 -28.74
N ALA A 62 15.71 -3.50 -28.12
CA ALA A 62 15.38 -2.11 -28.44
C ALA A 62 16.09 -1.15 -27.48
N GLU A 63 16.77 -0.15 -28.08
CA GLU A 63 17.32 1.06 -27.46
C GLU A 63 17.92 0.88 -26.04
N CYS A 64 19.17 0.39 -25.98
CA CYS A 64 19.95 0.26 -24.74
C CYS A 64 19.92 1.52 -23.84
N GLU A 65 19.80 2.70 -24.44
CA GLU A 65 19.81 4.00 -23.76
C GLU A 65 18.53 4.24 -22.93
N LYS A 66 17.33 3.98 -23.47
CA LYS A 66 16.07 4.07 -22.70
C LYS A 66 15.96 3.02 -21.61
N LEU A 67 16.51 1.82 -21.86
CA LEU A 67 16.56 0.77 -20.85
C LEU A 67 17.46 1.16 -19.67
N LEU A 68 18.60 1.80 -19.93
CA LEU A 68 19.49 2.36 -18.91
C LEU A 68 18.82 3.47 -18.10
N GLU A 69 18.15 4.43 -18.76
CA GLU A 69 17.39 5.49 -18.07
C GLU A 69 16.28 4.92 -17.16
N LEU A 70 15.59 3.88 -17.61
CA LEU A 70 14.58 3.18 -16.80
C LEU A 70 15.20 2.47 -15.60
N TYR A 71 16.35 1.81 -15.76
CA TYR A 71 17.04 1.16 -14.64
C TYR A 71 17.57 2.18 -13.62
N GLU A 72 18.14 3.30 -14.06
CA GLU A 72 18.54 4.40 -13.15
C GLU A 72 17.32 4.95 -12.41
N ARG A 73 16.19 5.14 -13.10
CA ARG A 73 14.95 5.59 -12.47
C ARG A 73 14.38 4.58 -11.47
N LEU A 74 14.48 3.28 -11.76
CA LEU A 74 14.10 2.19 -10.85
C LEU A 74 15.02 2.12 -9.63
N GLU A 75 16.33 2.34 -9.80
CA GLU A 75 17.30 2.46 -8.70
C GLU A 75 17.02 3.68 -7.83
N GLU A 76 16.57 4.79 -8.40
CA GLU A 76 16.15 5.97 -7.63
C GLU A 76 14.89 5.72 -6.78
N LEU A 77 13.94 4.95 -7.35
CA LEU A 77 12.70 4.45 -6.73
C LEU A 77 12.94 3.26 -5.77
N ASP A 78 14.20 2.98 -5.50
CA ASP A 78 14.78 1.79 -4.85
C ASP A 78 13.87 0.99 -3.91
N ALA A 79 13.87 -0.32 -4.14
CA ALA A 79 13.30 -1.33 -3.26
C ALA A 79 13.70 -1.14 -1.79
N ALA A 80 14.92 -0.68 -1.53
CA ALA A 80 15.40 -0.40 -0.18
C ALA A 80 14.62 0.75 0.49
N LYS A 81 14.29 1.82 -0.24
CA LYS A 81 13.46 2.93 0.27
C LYS A 81 12.02 2.48 0.46
N ALA A 82 11.49 1.66 -0.44
CA ALA A 82 10.17 1.08 -0.33
C ALA A 82 10.05 0.17 0.91
N GLU A 83 11.05 -0.69 1.15
CA GLU A 83 11.08 -1.58 2.31
C GLU A 83 11.20 -0.81 3.62
N VAL A 84 12.12 0.16 3.69
CA VAL A 84 12.26 1.04 4.88
C VAL A 84 10.95 1.78 5.17
N ARG A 85 10.30 2.31 4.13
CA ARG A 85 9.02 3.00 4.26
C ARG A 85 7.89 2.07 4.71
N ALA A 86 7.75 0.90 4.09
CA ALA A 86 6.75 -0.10 4.46
C ALA A 86 6.96 -0.59 5.89
N SER A 87 8.22 -0.82 6.28
CA SER A 87 8.61 -1.21 7.64
C SER A 87 8.28 -0.12 8.67
N ARG A 88 8.53 1.16 8.36
CA ARG A 88 8.17 2.31 9.22
C ARG A 88 6.66 2.39 9.45
N ILE A 89 5.86 2.27 8.38
CA ILE A 89 4.38 2.31 8.46
C ILE A 89 3.86 1.14 9.31
N LEU A 90 4.34 -0.07 9.03
CA LEU A 90 3.96 -1.26 9.81
C LEU A 90 4.37 -1.10 11.28
N HIS A 91 5.55 -0.55 11.55
CA HIS A 91 6.01 -0.31 12.91
C HIS A 91 5.08 0.65 13.66
N GLY A 92 4.69 1.76 13.03
CA GLY A 92 3.75 2.73 13.59
C GLY A 92 2.36 2.16 13.87
N LEU A 93 1.95 1.13 13.13
CA LEU A 93 0.71 0.39 13.36
C LEU A 93 0.85 -0.78 14.37
N GLY A 94 1.99 -0.87 15.06
CA GLY A 94 2.25 -1.83 16.13
C GLY A 94 2.88 -3.15 15.68
N PHE A 95 3.40 -3.25 14.45
CA PHE A 95 4.10 -4.47 14.01
C PHE A 95 5.58 -4.46 14.44
N THR A 96 5.96 -5.46 15.23
CA THR A 96 7.38 -5.73 15.53
C THR A 96 8.13 -6.23 14.29
N PRO A 97 9.48 -6.13 14.23
CA PRO A 97 10.26 -6.67 13.11
C PRO A 97 10.01 -8.16 12.84
N ALA A 98 9.73 -8.95 13.88
CA ALA A 98 9.37 -10.36 13.72
C ALA A 98 7.99 -10.53 13.06
N MET A 99 7.02 -9.70 13.44
CA MET A 99 5.67 -9.71 12.84
C MET A 99 5.70 -9.27 11.39
N GLN A 100 6.53 -8.28 11.03
CA GLN A 100 6.65 -7.84 9.64
C GLN A 100 7.06 -8.98 8.69
N ARG A 101 7.89 -9.92 9.18
CA ARG A 101 8.34 -11.13 8.46
C ARG A 101 7.42 -12.34 8.61
N LYS A 102 6.33 -12.23 9.38
CA LYS A 102 5.35 -13.31 9.57
C LYS A 102 4.33 -13.32 8.42
N LYS A 103 3.87 -14.51 8.03
CA LYS A 103 2.89 -14.70 6.95
C LYS A 103 1.49 -14.21 7.34
N LEU A 104 0.75 -13.65 6.39
CA LEU A 104 -0.60 -13.12 6.61
C LEU A 104 -1.59 -14.15 7.15
N LYS A 105 -1.50 -15.41 6.69
CA LYS A 105 -2.38 -16.50 7.15
C LYS A 105 -2.29 -16.77 8.66
N ASP A 106 -1.18 -16.37 9.29
CA ASP A 106 -0.91 -16.61 10.71
C ASP A 106 -1.32 -15.42 11.60
N PHE A 107 -1.95 -14.39 11.02
CA PHE A 107 -2.48 -13.21 11.70
C PHE A 107 -4.00 -13.31 11.90
N SER A 108 -4.49 -12.73 12.99
CA SER A 108 -5.93 -12.54 13.19
C SER A 108 -6.50 -11.55 12.17
N GLY A 109 -7.82 -11.53 12.01
CA GLY A 109 -8.51 -10.59 11.12
C GLY A 109 -8.17 -9.12 11.40
N GLY A 110 -8.15 -8.72 12.68
CA GLY A 110 -7.75 -7.37 13.09
C GLY A 110 -6.34 -7.00 12.66
N TRP A 111 -5.37 -7.91 12.78
CA TRP A 111 -4.01 -7.68 12.27
C TRP A 111 -3.97 -7.61 10.74
N ARG A 112 -4.74 -8.45 10.04
CA ARG A 112 -4.88 -8.37 8.57
C ARG A 112 -5.56 -7.08 8.12
N MET A 113 -6.43 -6.50 8.93
CA MET A 113 -6.98 -5.15 8.72
C MET A 113 -5.90 -4.09 8.89
N ARG A 114 -5.04 -4.19 9.92
CA ARG A 114 -3.91 -3.26 10.07
C ARG A 114 -2.92 -3.34 8.89
N VAL A 115 -2.67 -4.54 8.33
CA VAL A 115 -1.88 -4.67 7.09
C VAL A 115 -2.57 -3.99 5.91
N ALA A 116 -3.90 -4.12 5.80
CA ALA A 116 -4.68 -3.46 4.75
C ALA A 116 -4.59 -1.92 4.86
N LEU A 117 -4.62 -1.39 6.08
CA LEU A 117 -4.38 0.02 6.37
C LEU A 117 -2.95 0.45 6.02
N ALA A 118 -1.94 -0.32 6.44
CA ALA A 118 -0.54 -0.07 6.11
C ALA A 118 -0.34 0.03 4.58
N ARG A 119 -0.99 -0.88 3.85
CA ARG A 119 -1.00 -0.91 2.39
C ARG A 119 -1.61 0.37 1.81
N ALA A 120 -2.75 0.82 2.34
CA ALA A 120 -3.40 2.05 1.89
C ALA A 120 -2.53 3.30 2.12
N LEU A 121 -1.87 3.39 3.29
CA LEU A 121 -0.93 4.48 3.62
C LEU A 121 0.35 4.42 2.75
N PHE A 122 0.78 3.23 2.38
CA PHE A 122 1.92 3.04 1.49
C PHE A 122 1.62 3.56 0.07
N ILE A 123 0.42 3.29 -0.45
CA ILE A 123 -0.01 3.76 -1.78
C ILE A 123 -0.11 5.29 -1.85
N ARG A 124 -0.53 5.95 -0.75
CA ARG A 124 -0.89 7.40 -0.75
C ARG A 124 -1.83 7.76 -1.92
N PRO A 125 -3.05 7.18 -1.97
CA PRO A 125 -4.04 7.55 -2.97
C PRO A 125 -4.44 9.03 -2.81
N PHE A 126 -4.94 9.65 -3.89
CA PHE A 126 -5.44 11.03 -3.82
C PHE A 126 -6.59 11.17 -2.80
N MET A 127 -7.47 10.17 -2.75
CA MET A 127 -8.54 10.12 -1.74
C MET A 127 -8.54 8.77 -1.03
N LEU A 128 -8.22 8.78 0.27
CA LEU A 128 -8.29 7.61 1.15
C LEU A 128 -9.59 7.66 1.97
N LEU A 129 -10.44 6.66 1.81
CA LEU A 129 -11.67 6.50 2.57
C LEU A 129 -11.49 5.39 3.61
N LEU A 130 -11.62 5.76 4.88
CA LEU A 130 -11.51 4.86 6.03
C LEU A 130 -12.83 4.88 6.80
N ASP A 131 -13.46 3.71 6.95
CA ASP A 131 -14.62 3.55 7.83
C ASP A 131 -14.18 2.90 9.15
N GLU A 132 -14.30 3.63 10.25
CA GLU A 132 -13.88 3.24 11.60
C GLU A 132 -12.48 2.59 11.70
N PRO A 133 -11.42 3.26 11.18
CA PRO A 133 -10.06 2.66 11.10
C PRO A 133 -9.43 2.38 12.48
N THR A 134 -9.93 3.01 13.54
CA THR A 134 -9.38 2.93 14.89
C THR A 134 -9.91 1.74 15.69
N ASN A 135 -10.98 1.07 15.27
CA ASN A 135 -11.60 -0.04 16.02
C ASN A 135 -10.66 -1.23 16.29
N HIS A 136 -9.64 -1.40 15.45
CA HIS A 136 -8.66 -2.47 15.56
C HIS A 136 -7.28 -1.97 15.99
N LEU A 137 -7.14 -0.68 16.32
CA LEU A 137 -5.90 -0.04 16.72
C LEU A 137 -5.85 0.12 18.25
N ASP A 138 -4.66 -0.02 18.81
CA ASP A 138 -4.38 0.41 20.17
C ASP A 138 -4.16 1.93 20.20
N LEU A 139 -4.12 2.52 21.40
CA LEU A 139 -3.99 3.97 21.55
C LEU A 139 -2.73 4.52 20.87
N GLU A 140 -1.60 3.82 20.98
CA GLU A 140 -0.33 4.23 20.37
C GLU A 140 -0.43 4.25 18.84
N ALA A 141 -0.99 3.20 18.24
CA ALA A 141 -1.20 3.15 16.79
C ALA A 141 -2.23 4.18 16.30
N CYS A 142 -3.24 4.52 17.10
CA CYS A 142 -4.18 5.60 16.80
C CYS A 142 -3.48 6.96 16.74
N VAL A 143 -2.67 7.29 17.75
CA VAL A 143 -1.92 8.55 17.80
C VAL A 143 -0.95 8.64 16.62
N TRP A 144 -0.22 7.56 16.34
CA TRP A 144 0.68 7.51 15.20
C TRP A 144 -0.05 7.70 13.86
N LEU A 145 -1.21 7.05 13.69
CA LEU A 145 -2.02 7.21 12.48
C LEU A 145 -2.52 8.65 12.29
N GLU A 146 -2.94 9.31 13.37
CA GLU A 146 -3.35 10.71 13.32
C GLU A 146 -2.20 11.65 12.93
N GLU A 147 -0.98 11.36 13.39
CA GLU A 147 0.22 12.13 13.01
C GLU A 147 0.62 11.88 11.55
N GLU A 148 0.54 10.65 11.07
CA GLU A 148 0.91 10.29 9.69
C GLU A 148 -0.08 10.86 8.65
N LEU A 149 -1.33 11.14 9.06
CA LEU A 149 -2.37 11.70 8.18
C LEU A 149 -2.45 13.24 8.19
N LYS A 150 -1.63 13.92 8.99
CA LYS A 150 -1.52 15.40 8.98
C LYS A 150 -0.62 15.90 7.87
#